data_AF-A0A3C2E3H3-F1
#
_entry.id   AF-A0A3C2E3H3-F1
#
_cell.length_a   1.000
_cell.length_b   1.000
_cell.length_c   1.000
_cell.angle_alpha   90.00
_cell.angle_beta   90.00
_cell.angle_gamma   90.00
#
_symmetry.space_group_name_H-M   'P 1'
#
loop_
_entity.id
_entity.type
_entity.pdbx_description
1 polymer ?
#
loop_
_entity_poly.entity_id
_entity_poly.type
_entity_poly.pdbx_seq_one_letter_code
_entity_poly.pdbx_strand_id
1 'polypeptide(L)'
;MKKLLIALSALPLMACTQTGNMERGALTGAALGAAAGAIIGNNTGSGDAATGAAIGALVGAAGGAYAGCQADATCAHNPRNPQHSERYWDPNARDYYYFNRQDGCTYWVNGQFRGC
;
A
#
# COMPACT_ATOMS: atom_id res chain seq x y z
N MET A 1 7.64 23.17 -28.70
CA MET A 1 7.96 21.73 -28.62
C MET A 1 8.52 21.46 -27.22
N LYS A 2 7.66 21.06 -26.28
CA LYS A 2 8.03 20.87 -24.87
C LYS A 2 8.66 19.48 -24.73
N LYS A 3 9.88 19.47 -24.18
CA LYS A 3 10.82 18.35 -24.19
C LYS A 3 10.20 17.13 -23.53
N LEU A 4 9.96 16.07 -24.32
CA LEU A 4 9.55 14.77 -23.82
C LEU A 4 10.78 14.04 -23.26
N LEU A 5 11.21 14.43 -22.06
CA LEU A 5 12.23 13.68 -21.32
C LEU A 5 11.51 12.61 -20.49
N ILE A 6 11.31 11.45 -21.12
CA ILE A 6 10.93 10.23 -20.42
C ILE A 6 12.14 9.83 -19.56
N ALA A 7 12.18 10.31 -18.32
CA ALA A 7 13.14 9.84 -17.32
C ALA A 7 12.64 8.49 -16.76
N LEU A 8 12.78 7.43 -17.56
CA LEU A 8 12.50 6.05 -17.17
C LEU A 8 13.67 5.45 -16.35
N SER A 9 14.17 6.19 -15.35
CA SER A 9 15.33 5.76 -14.56
C SER A 9 15.16 6.06 -13.07
N ALA A 10 14.14 5.45 -12.48
CA ALA A 10 14.13 5.17 -11.06
C ALA A 10 13.31 3.90 -10.84
N LEU A 11 13.89 2.73 -11.15
CA LEU A 11 13.44 1.49 -10.54
C LEU A 11 13.83 1.55 -9.06
N PRO A 12 12.90 1.57 -8.10
CA PRO A 12 13.24 1.04 -6.80
C PRO A 12 13.31 -0.49 -6.94
N LEU A 13 14.50 -1.03 -6.71
CA LEU A 13 14.84 -2.46 -6.60
C LEU A 13 14.16 -3.17 -5.39
N MET A 14 12.96 -2.76 -4.99
CA MET A 14 12.23 -3.38 -3.88
C MET A 14 11.31 -4.49 -4.40
N ALA A 15 11.90 -5.54 -4.99
CA ALA A 15 11.17 -6.70 -5.51
C ALA A 15 11.33 -7.96 -4.65
N CYS A 16 11.95 -7.87 -3.47
CA CYS A 16 12.33 -9.04 -2.67
C CYS A 16 11.55 -9.24 -1.36
N THR A 17 10.57 -8.40 -1.03
CA THR A 17 9.69 -8.59 0.13
C THR A 17 8.29 -8.97 -0.34
N GLN A 18 8.07 -10.25 -0.63
CA GLN A 18 6.72 -10.71 -0.96
C GLN A 18 5.88 -10.84 0.31
N THR A 19 5.48 -9.71 0.88
CA THR A 19 4.67 -9.63 2.10
C THR A 19 3.29 -9.07 1.78
N GLY A 20 2.42 -9.90 1.18
CA GLY A 20 0.97 -9.64 1.05
C GLY A 20 0.52 -8.70 -0.08
N ASN A 21 -0.80 -8.63 -0.29
CA ASN A 21 -1.41 -7.79 -1.33
C ASN A 21 -1.32 -6.29 -0.99
N MET A 22 -1.17 -5.93 0.28
CA MET A 22 -0.92 -4.54 0.71
C MET A 22 0.36 -3.98 0.09
N GLU A 23 1.49 -4.68 0.21
CA GLU A 23 2.78 -4.19 -0.31
C GLU A 23 2.81 -4.18 -1.84
N ARG A 24 2.29 -5.25 -2.47
CA ARG A 24 2.09 -5.29 -3.93
C ARG A 24 1.21 -4.16 -4.41
N GLY A 25 0.10 -3.92 -3.73
CA GLY A 25 -0.82 -2.83 -4.02
C GLY A 25 -0.12 -1.48 -3.91
N ALA A 26 0.63 -1.25 -2.83
CA ALA A 26 1.40 -0.02 -2.63
C ALA A 26 2.40 0.20 -3.76
N LEU A 27 3.19 -0.80 -4.12
CA LEU A 27 4.21 -0.69 -5.16
C LEU A 27 3.58 -0.46 -6.54
N THR A 28 2.58 -1.26 -6.90
CA THR A 28 1.89 -1.13 -8.20
C THR A 28 1.15 0.19 -8.30
N GLY A 29 0.44 0.59 -7.24
CA GLY A 29 -0.22 1.88 -7.13
C GLY A 29 0.77 3.04 -7.23
N ALA A 30 1.92 2.96 -6.57
CA ALA A 30 2.98 3.96 -6.65
C ALA A 30 3.51 4.10 -8.08
N ALA A 31 3.82 2.98 -8.74
CA ALA A 31 4.36 3.00 -10.10
C ALA A 31 3.37 3.59 -11.09
N LEU A 32 2.10 3.15 -11.04
CA LEU A 32 1.04 3.65 -11.92
C LEU A 32 0.72 5.12 -11.62
N GLY A 33 0.62 5.47 -10.35
CA GLY A 33 0.39 6.83 -9.89
C GLY A 33 1.52 7.77 -10.29
N ALA A 34 2.78 7.33 -10.19
CA ALA A 34 3.94 8.10 -10.65
C ALA A 34 3.90 8.37 -12.15
N ALA A 35 3.61 7.34 -12.95
CA ALA A 35 3.51 7.50 -14.40
C ALA A 35 2.38 8.48 -14.79
N ALA A 36 1.18 8.30 -14.22
CA ALA A 36 0.04 9.19 -14.46
C ALA A 36 0.32 10.62 -13.95
N GLY A 37 0.86 10.74 -12.75
CA GLY A 37 1.22 12.01 -12.13
C GLY A 37 2.29 12.77 -12.91
N ALA A 38 3.28 12.07 -13.47
CA ALA A 38 4.29 12.67 -14.34
C ALA A 38 3.67 13.28 -15.60
N ILE A 39 2.75 12.54 -16.25
CA ILE A 39 2.04 13.01 -17.43
C ILE A 39 1.20 14.25 -17.08
N ILE A 40 0.44 14.20 -15.99
CA ILE A 40 -0.42 15.32 -15.57
C ILE A 40 0.42 16.53 -15.18
N GLY A 41 1.43 16.35 -14.33
CA GLY A 41 2.32 17.42 -13.85
C GLY A 41 3.09 18.10 -14.98
N ASN A 42 3.48 17.35 -16.03
CA ASN A 42 4.12 17.91 -17.22
C ASN A 42 3.15 18.76 -18.08
N ASN A 43 1.85 18.47 -18.03
CA ASN A 43 0.82 19.15 -18.83
C ASN A 43 0.08 20.26 -18.07
N THR A 44 0.32 20.41 -16.76
CA THR A 44 -0.35 21.41 -15.91
C THR A 44 0.63 22.46 -15.39
N GLY A 45 0.15 23.70 -15.25
CA GLY A 45 0.94 24.82 -14.72
C GLY A 45 2.26 25.03 -15.45
N SER A 46 3.35 25.07 -14.68
CA SER A 46 4.73 25.28 -15.15
C SER A 46 5.33 24.07 -15.89
N GLY A 47 4.66 22.91 -15.88
CA GLY A 47 5.12 21.68 -16.53
C GLY A 47 6.23 20.96 -15.77
N ASP A 48 5.91 20.46 -14.56
CA ASP A 48 6.84 19.71 -13.72
C ASP A 48 6.43 18.23 -13.61
N ALA A 49 7.06 17.41 -14.45
CA ALA A 49 6.87 15.97 -14.45
C ALA A 49 7.38 15.30 -13.16
N ALA A 50 8.45 15.82 -12.54
CA ALA A 50 9.05 15.20 -11.37
C ALA A 50 8.16 15.40 -10.13
N THR A 51 7.67 16.62 -9.92
CA THR A 51 6.70 16.91 -8.85
C THR A 51 5.41 16.15 -9.07
N GLY A 52 4.90 16.12 -10.31
CA GLY A 52 3.72 15.33 -10.65
C GLY A 52 3.91 13.83 -10.37
N ALA A 53 5.06 13.26 -10.75
CA ALA A 53 5.40 11.88 -10.50
C ALA A 53 5.49 11.57 -9.00
N ALA A 54 6.13 12.43 -8.22
CA ALA A 54 6.27 12.23 -6.78
C ALA A 54 4.91 12.24 -6.07
N ILE A 55 4.04 13.20 -6.39
CA ILE A 55 2.68 13.27 -5.83
C ILE A 55 1.87 12.06 -6.26
N GLY A 56 1.90 11.72 -7.55
CA GLY A 56 1.21 10.57 -8.08
C GLY A 56 1.68 9.26 -7.46
N ALA A 57 2.99 9.11 -7.23
CA ALA A 57 3.56 7.95 -6.55
C ALA A 57 3.06 7.82 -5.12
N LEU A 58 3.08 8.90 -4.33
CA LEU A 58 2.63 8.88 -2.94
C LEU A 58 1.14 8.56 -2.84
N VAL A 59 0.30 9.22 -3.63
CA VAL A 59 -1.16 8.98 -3.65
C VAL A 59 -1.47 7.58 -4.15
N GLY A 60 -0.81 7.15 -5.22
CA GLY A 60 -0.93 5.81 -5.79
C GLY A 60 -0.51 4.73 -4.79
N ALA A 61 0.59 4.93 -4.07
CA ALA A 61 1.05 3.99 -3.05
C ALA A 61 0.05 3.86 -1.90
N ALA A 62 -0.44 4.99 -1.39
CA ALA A 62 -1.42 4.98 -0.31
C ALA A 62 -2.73 4.29 -0.75
N GLY A 63 -3.24 4.61 -1.94
CA GLY A 63 -4.45 4.00 -2.48
C GLY A 63 -4.28 2.50 -2.75
N GLY A 64 -3.13 2.12 -3.32
CA GLY A 64 -2.81 0.72 -3.59
C GLY A 64 -2.60 -0.11 -2.32
N ALA A 65 -1.93 0.44 -1.30
CA ALA A 65 -1.77 -0.20 0.00
C ALA A 65 -3.13 -0.47 0.66
N TYR A 66 -4.01 0.52 0.64
CA TYR A 66 -5.36 0.40 1.19
C TYR A 66 -6.20 -0.64 0.45
N ALA A 67 -6.16 -0.66 -0.89
CA ALA A 67 -6.85 -1.68 -1.67
C ALA A 67 -6.31 -3.08 -1.36
N GLY A 68 -5.00 -3.22 -1.20
CA GLY A 68 -4.37 -4.48 -0.85
C GLY A 68 -4.74 -4.98 0.55
N CYS A 69 -4.74 -4.12 1.57
CA CYS A 69 -5.15 -4.54 2.92
C CYS A 69 -6.63 -4.97 2.95
N GLN A 70 -7.49 -4.32 2.15
CA GLN A 70 -8.91 -4.69 2.07
C GLN A 70 -9.09 -6.05 1.40
N ALA A 71 -8.32 -6.34 0.35
CA ALA A 71 -8.34 -7.63 -0.32
C ALA A 71 -7.92 -8.79 0.61
N ASP A 72 -6.97 -8.54 1.51
CA ASP A 72 -6.47 -9.53 2.46
C ASP A 72 -7.27 -9.60 3.77
N ALA A 73 -8.21 -8.67 3.99
CA ALA A 73 -8.84 -8.46 5.30
C ALA A 73 -7.79 -8.27 6.43
N THR A 74 -6.71 -7.56 6.12
CA THR A 74 -5.61 -7.25 7.04
C THR A 74 -5.49 -5.77 7.34
N CYS A 75 -6.46 -4.94 6.94
CA CYS A 75 -6.55 -3.58 7.45
C CYS A 75 -6.80 -3.59 8.97
N ALA A 76 -6.68 -2.42 9.60
CA ALA A 76 -6.99 -2.21 11.00
C ALA A 76 -8.28 -2.94 11.41
N HIS A 77 -8.23 -3.62 12.56
CA HIS A 77 -9.27 -4.53 13.00
C HIS A 77 -10.64 -3.84 13.02
N ASN A 78 -11.59 -4.42 12.27
CA ASN A 78 -12.96 -3.96 12.22
C ASN A 78 -13.91 -5.07 12.71
N PRO A 79 -14.70 -4.85 13.79
CA PRO A 79 -15.64 -5.85 14.30
C PRO A 79 -16.79 -6.16 13.33
N ARG A 80 -17.01 -5.31 12.32
CA ARG A 80 -17.99 -5.56 11.24
C ARG A 80 -17.43 -6.43 10.12
N ASN A 81 -16.13 -6.70 10.11
CA ASN A 81 -15.54 -7.59 9.11
C ASN A 81 -15.76 -9.05 9.53
N PRO A 82 -16.56 -9.85 8.79
CA PRO A 82 -16.80 -11.25 9.12
C PRO A 82 -15.53 -12.10 9.11
N GLN A 83 -14.47 -11.66 8.42
CA GLN A 83 -13.19 -12.34 8.38
C GLN A 83 -12.42 -12.21 9.70
N HIS A 84 -12.68 -11.19 10.52
CA HIS A 84 -11.96 -10.99 11.76
C HIS A 84 -12.63 -11.77 12.92
N SER A 85 -11.82 -12.39 13.77
CA SER A 85 -12.27 -12.85 15.08
C SER A 85 -12.41 -11.70 16.07
N GLU A 86 -12.92 -11.99 17.26
CA GLU A 86 -12.77 -11.09 18.40
C GLU A 86 -11.28 -10.84 18.71
N ARG A 87 -11.02 -9.74 19.44
CA ARG A 87 -9.66 -9.36 19.82
C ARG A 87 -9.23 -10.11 21.08
N TYR A 88 -8.01 -10.63 21.08
CA TYR A 88 -7.38 -11.33 22.18
C TYR A 88 -6.20 -10.50 22.70
N TRP A 89 -6.02 -10.45 24.02
CA TRP A 89 -4.93 -9.70 24.65
C TRP A 89 -3.67 -10.56 24.76
N ASP A 90 -2.53 -10.04 24.30
CA ASP A 90 -1.22 -10.65 24.51
C ASP A 90 -0.46 -9.91 25.63
N PRO A 91 -0.26 -10.52 26.81
CA PRO A 91 0.41 -9.86 27.93
C PRO A 91 1.91 -9.60 27.68
N ASN A 92 2.55 -10.34 26.77
CA ASN A 92 3.97 -10.18 26.48
C ASN A 92 4.22 -8.97 25.57
N ALA A 93 3.40 -8.83 24.53
CA ALA A 93 3.47 -7.70 23.61
C ALA A 93 2.75 -6.44 24.13
N ARG A 94 1.90 -6.59 25.15
CA ARG A 94 1.01 -5.55 25.68
C ARG A 94 0.12 -4.95 24.57
N ASP A 95 -0.35 -5.80 23.67
CA ASP A 95 -1.19 -5.41 22.55
C ASP A 95 -2.29 -6.45 22.28
N TYR A 96 -3.31 -6.06 21.53
CA TYR A 96 -4.39 -6.91 21.09
C TYR A 96 -4.10 -7.49 19.70
N TYR A 97 -4.46 -8.75 19.50
CA TYR A 97 -4.41 -9.42 18.21
C TYR A 97 -5.77 -10.02 17.85
N TYR A 98 -5.97 -10.35 16.59
CA TYR A 98 -7.13 -11.09 16.10
C TYR A 98 -6.67 -12.18 15.12
N PHE A 99 -7.53 -13.16 14.92
CA PHE A 99 -7.37 -14.21 13.92
C PHE A 99 -8.15 -13.82 12.67
N ASN A 100 -7.51 -13.91 11.51
CA ASN A 100 -8.15 -13.69 10.23
C ASN A 100 -8.59 -15.04 9.66
N ARG A 101 -9.89 -15.19 9.40
CA ARG A 101 -10.49 -16.43 8.88
C ARG A 101 -10.17 -16.66 7.41
N GLN A 102 -9.75 -15.63 6.68
CA GLN A 102 -9.48 -15.71 5.25
C GLN A 102 -8.20 -16.52 4.96
N ASP A 103 -7.17 -16.35 5.78
CA ASP A 103 -5.85 -16.97 5.62
C ASP A 103 -5.44 -17.87 6.79
N GLY A 104 -6.19 -17.84 7.90
CA GLY A 104 -5.92 -18.64 9.08
C GLY A 104 -4.75 -18.13 9.92
N CYS A 105 -4.34 -16.87 9.74
CA CYS A 105 -3.20 -16.27 10.43
C CYS A 105 -3.64 -15.26 11.49
N THR A 106 -2.73 -14.93 12.41
CA THR A 106 -2.94 -13.89 13.43
C THR A 106 -2.31 -12.57 13.03
N TYR A 107 -3.02 -11.49 13.35
CA TYR A 107 -2.66 -10.11 13.07
C TYR A 107 -2.86 -9.25 14.32
N TRP A 108 -1.99 -8.27 14.52
CA TRP A 108 -2.19 -7.23 15.51
C TRP A 108 -3.39 -6.37 15.13
N VAL A 109 -4.01 -5.66 16.09
CA VAL A 109 -5.21 -4.84 15.81
C VAL A 109 -5.00 -3.72 14.80
N ASN A 110 -3.77 -3.31 14.55
CA ASN A 110 -3.41 -2.37 13.49
C ASN A 110 -3.36 -3.02 12.09
N GLY A 111 -3.56 -4.33 11.97
CA GLY A 111 -3.47 -5.09 10.72
C GLY A 111 -2.09 -5.70 10.44
N GLN A 112 -1.10 -5.47 11.31
CA GLN A 112 0.26 -5.98 11.11
C GLN A 112 0.32 -7.49 11.33
N PHE A 113 0.99 -8.20 10.43
CA PHE A 113 1.20 -9.64 10.52
C PHE A 113 1.90 -10.02 11.83
N ARG A 114 1.34 -11.00 12.55
CA ARG A 114 1.89 -11.55 13.80
C ARG A 114 2.45 -12.95 13.61
N GLY A 115 1.69 -13.84 12.97
CA GLY A 115 2.13 -15.21 12.69
C GLY A 115 1.00 -16.21 12.43
N CYS A 116 1.40 -17.34 11.88
CA CYS A 116 0.67 -18.60 11.75
C CYS A 116 1.71 -19.71 12.03
#